data_AF-F4XN06-F1
#
_entry.id   AF-F4XN06-F1
#
_cell.length_a   1.000
_cell.length_b   1.000
_cell.length_c   1.000
_cell.angle_alpha   90.00
_cell.angle_beta   90.00
_cell.angle_gamma   90.00
#
_symmetry.space_group_name_H-M   'P 1'
#
loop_
_entity.id
_entity.type
_entity.pdbx_description
1 polymer ?
#
loop_
_entity_poly.entity_id
_entity_poly.type
_entity_poly.pdbx_seq_one_letter_code
_entity_poly.pdbx_strand_id
1 'polypeptide(L)'
;MIGKSDFPKGTTKDVFTQLGNLSGIKALHYTMNWFLNVAKMSLRDTPEVIKTAGIEVLLVDQASPEGGTIADYLNIPFVSVSTALMLNREISVPPFTTS
;
A
#
# COMPACT_ATOMS: atom_id res chain seq x y z
N MET A 1 7.53 14.79 -5.08
CA MET A 1 7.31 13.56 -5.88
C MET A 1 7.57 12.38 -4.98
N ILE A 2 6.66 11.41 -4.95
CA ILE A 2 6.68 10.28 -4.02
C ILE A 2 7.49 9.13 -4.65
N GLY A 3 8.40 8.50 -3.90
CA GLY A 3 9.07 7.27 -4.30
C GLY A 3 10.07 7.35 -5.46
N LYS A 4 10.58 8.56 -5.76
CA LYS A 4 11.46 8.81 -6.92
C LYS A 4 12.73 7.95 -6.92
N SER A 5 13.33 7.72 -5.75
CA SER A 5 14.53 6.88 -5.58
C SER A 5 14.20 5.40 -5.40
N ASP A 6 13.04 5.09 -4.83
CA ASP A 6 12.68 3.75 -4.36
C ASP A 6 12.05 2.90 -5.47
N PHE A 7 11.38 3.54 -6.44
CA PHE A 7 10.67 2.88 -7.54
C PHE A 7 11.03 3.50 -8.91
N PRO A 8 12.25 3.27 -9.42
CA PRO A 8 12.61 3.67 -10.78
C PRO A 8 11.70 2.99 -11.83
N LYS A 9 11.74 3.53 -13.05
CA LYS A 9 10.98 2.97 -14.18
C LYS A 9 11.35 1.49 -14.38
N GLY A 10 10.34 0.62 -14.33
CA GLY A 10 10.53 -0.83 -14.49
C GLY A 10 10.33 -1.63 -13.21
N THR A 11 10.43 -1.01 -12.03
CA THR A 11 10.36 -1.72 -10.74
C THR A 11 9.13 -2.61 -10.60
N THR A 12 7.94 -2.13 -11.02
CA THR A 12 6.71 -2.94 -10.97
C THR A 12 6.84 -4.21 -11.80
N LYS A 13 7.37 -4.12 -13.03
CA LYS A 13 7.57 -5.29 -13.89
C LYS A 13 8.54 -6.27 -13.25
N ASP A 14 9.64 -5.78 -12.69
CA ASP A 14 10.68 -6.61 -12.08
C ASP A 14 10.16 -7.33 -10.84
N VAL A 15 9.43 -6.61 -9.98
CA VAL A 15 8.77 -7.17 -8.79
C VAL A 15 7.81 -8.29 -9.18
N PHE A 16 6.92 -8.06 -10.15
CA PHE A 16 5.96 -9.09 -10.58
C PHE A 16 6.64 -10.26 -11.31
N THR A 17 7.69 -10.01 -12.08
CA THR A 17 8.48 -11.07 -12.73
C THR A 17 9.13 -11.97 -11.68
N GLN A 18 9.76 -11.38 -10.67
CA GLN A 18 10.38 -12.13 -9.59
C GLN A 18 9.34 -12.89 -8.75
N LEU A 19 8.22 -12.23 -8.41
CA LEU A 19 7.15 -12.86 -7.66
C LEU A 19 6.57 -14.08 -8.40
N GLY A 20 6.41 -14.00 -9.74
CA GLY A 20 5.94 -15.12 -10.56
C GLY A 20 6.87 -16.34 -10.56
N ASN A 21 8.15 -16.18 -10.21
CA ASN A 21 9.11 -17.28 -10.06
C ASN A 21 9.14 -17.85 -8.63
N LEU A 22 8.36 -17.31 -7.69
CA LEU A 22 8.29 -17.73 -6.30
C LEU A 22 6.94 -18.43 -6.01
N SER A 23 6.93 -19.24 -4.95
CA SER A 23 5.70 -19.89 -4.46
C SER A 23 5.70 -20.05 -2.94
N GLY A 24 4.52 -20.30 -2.38
CA GLY A 24 4.32 -20.53 -0.94
C GLY A 24 4.89 -19.41 -0.06
N ILE A 25 5.54 -19.79 1.05
CA ILE A 25 6.08 -18.85 2.03
C ILE A 25 7.13 -17.88 1.45
N LYS A 26 7.88 -18.31 0.43
CA LYS A 26 8.88 -17.44 -0.22
C LYS A 26 8.22 -16.30 -0.99
N ALA A 27 7.14 -16.60 -1.72
CA ALA A 27 6.34 -15.59 -2.39
C ALA A 27 5.70 -14.64 -1.37
N LEU A 28 5.13 -15.17 -0.28
CA LEU A 28 4.54 -14.35 0.78
C LEU A 28 5.55 -13.37 1.39
N HIS A 29 6.73 -13.84 1.82
CA HIS A 29 7.77 -12.97 2.37
C HIS A 29 8.22 -11.91 1.36
N TYR A 30 8.34 -12.26 0.09
CA TYR A 30 8.70 -11.31 -0.96
C TYR A 30 7.64 -10.21 -1.10
N THR A 31 6.36 -10.59 -1.16
CA THR A 31 5.23 -9.65 -1.20
C THR A 31 5.18 -8.76 0.05
N MET A 32 5.38 -9.32 1.25
CA MET A 32 5.42 -8.53 2.49
C MET A 32 6.56 -7.51 2.49
N ASN A 33 7.75 -7.90 2.05
CA ASN A 33 8.89 -6.98 1.93
C ASN A 33 8.61 -5.86 0.93
N TRP A 34 7.92 -6.17 -0.18
CA TRP A 34 7.50 -5.15 -1.13
C TRP A 34 6.51 -4.16 -0.50
N PHE A 35 5.47 -4.64 0.19
CA PHE A 35 4.54 -3.76 0.91
C PHE A 35 5.25 -2.89 1.96
N LEU A 36 6.20 -3.46 2.72
CA LEU A 36 7.00 -2.70 3.68
C LEU A 36 7.78 -1.57 3.03
N ASN A 37 8.36 -1.80 1.84
CA ASN A 37 9.08 -0.77 1.10
C ASN A 37 8.15 0.34 0.60
N VAL A 38 6.96 -0.03 0.10
CA VAL A 38 5.93 0.96 -0.29
C VAL A 38 5.52 1.80 0.91
N ALA A 39 5.17 1.17 2.03
CA ALA A 39 4.74 1.88 3.24
C ALA A 39 5.83 2.83 3.77
N LYS A 40 7.09 2.38 3.86
CA LYS A 40 8.23 3.23 4.28
C LYS A 40 8.39 4.46 3.38
N MET A 41 8.32 4.26 2.08
CA MET A 41 8.43 5.32 1.09
C MET A 41 7.25 6.31 1.22
N SER A 42 6.03 5.80 1.31
CA SER A 42 4.81 6.60 1.47
C SER A 42 4.86 7.45 2.73
N LEU A 43 5.19 6.85 3.89
CA LEU A 43 5.28 7.55 5.18
C LEU A 43 6.37 8.64 5.20
N ARG A 44 7.45 8.44 4.44
CA ARG A 44 8.57 9.40 4.35
C ARG A 44 8.27 10.56 3.40
N ASP A 45 7.76 10.29 2.21
CA ASP A 45 7.70 11.28 1.13
C ASP A 45 6.35 12.00 1.04
N THR A 46 5.26 11.29 1.34
CA THR A 46 3.90 11.78 1.10
C THR A 46 3.51 12.97 1.99
N PRO A 47 3.89 13.05 3.29
CA PRO A 47 3.49 14.16 4.14
C PRO A 47 3.88 15.54 3.58
N GLU A 48 5.11 15.66 3.07
CA GLU A 48 5.61 16.91 2.50
C GLU A 48 4.90 17.27 1.18
N VAL A 49 4.61 16.26 0.36
CA VAL A 49 3.87 16.44 -0.89
C VAL A 49 2.45 16.93 -0.62
N ILE A 50 1.76 16.38 0.38
CA ILE A 50 0.42 16.82 0.80
C ILE A 50 0.44 18.28 1.24
N LYS A 51 1.38 18.65 2.13
CA LYS A 51 1.53 20.03 2.62
C LYS A 51 1.79 21.01 1.48
N THR A 52 2.75 20.68 0.61
CA THR A 52 3.13 21.54 -0.53
C THR A 52 1.98 21.72 -1.52
N ALA A 53 1.18 20.68 -1.73
CA ALA A 53 0.04 20.73 -2.64
C ALA A 53 -1.21 21.39 -2.02
N GLY A 54 -1.20 21.72 -0.73
CA GLY A 54 -2.37 22.28 -0.03
C GLY A 54 -3.55 21.31 0.05
N ILE A 55 -3.28 20.01 0.16
CA ILE A 55 -4.33 18.98 0.29
C ILE A 55 -4.85 18.95 1.72
N GLU A 56 -6.16 19.10 1.89
CA GLU A 56 -6.83 19.24 3.19
C GLU A 56 -7.64 18.00 3.61
N VAL A 57 -7.76 16.99 2.75
CA VAL A 57 -8.48 15.74 3.02
C VAL A 57 -7.94 14.61 2.13
N LEU A 58 -7.88 13.39 2.65
CA LEU A 58 -7.45 12.21 1.89
C LEU A 58 -8.59 11.21 1.64
N LEU A 59 -8.55 10.57 0.47
CA LEU A 59 -9.21 9.29 0.23
C LEU A 59 -8.15 8.21 0.38
N VAL A 60 -8.35 7.25 1.28
CA VAL A 60 -7.36 6.24 1.65
C VAL A 60 -7.87 4.86 1.25
N ASP A 61 -7.17 4.19 0.33
CA ASP A 61 -7.44 2.78 0.02
C ASP A 61 -7.13 1.92 1.26
N GLN A 62 -8.09 1.09 1.69
CA GLN A 62 -7.91 0.18 2.82
C GLN A 62 -6.71 -0.78 2.66
N ALA A 63 -6.33 -1.10 1.41
CA ALA A 63 -5.14 -1.90 1.11
C ALA A 63 -3.81 -1.13 1.28
N SER A 64 -3.88 0.20 1.44
CA SER A 64 -2.74 1.10 1.70
C SER A 64 -2.99 1.91 2.97
N PRO A 65 -3.03 1.24 4.15
CA PRO A 65 -3.45 1.86 5.41
C PRO A 65 -2.51 2.97 5.87
N GLU A 66 -1.29 3.06 5.34
CA GLU A 66 -0.35 4.14 5.63
C GLU A 66 -0.93 5.53 5.31
N GLY A 67 -1.89 5.63 4.38
CA GLY A 67 -2.58 6.89 4.07
C GLY A 67 -3.34 7.47 5.26
N GLY A 68 -3.96 6.61 6.08
CA GLY A 68 -4.65 7.03 7.31
C GLY A 68 -3.67 7.57 8.34
N THR A 69 -2.55 6.86 8.55
CA THR A 69 -1.46 7.31 9.42
C THR A 69 -0.89 8.67 8.99
N ILE A 70 -0.75 8.89 7.68
CA ILE A 70 -0.29 10.18 7.13
C ILE A 70 -1.30 11.28 7.42
N ALA A 71 -2.60 11.02 7.22
CA ALA A 71 -3.66 11.98 7.52
C ALA A 71 -3.68 12.37 9.00
N ASP A 72 -3.60 11.37 9.89
CA ASP A 72 -3.53 11.57 11.34
C ASP A 72 -2.30 12.40 11.73
N TYR A 73 -1.13 12.08 11.18
CA TYR A 73 0.11 12.83 11.42
C TYR A 73 0.02 14.30 10.98
N LEU A 74 -0.70 14.56 9.90
CA LEU A 74 -0.91 15.90 9.36
C LEU A 74 -2.10 16.64 9.98
N ASN A 75 -2.87 15.98 10.85
CA ASN A 75 -4.08 16.48 11.44
C ASN A 75 -5.12 16.95 10.39
N ILE A 76 -5.29 16.15 9.33
CA ILE A 76 -6.31 16.34 8.30
C ILE A 76 -7.27 15.15 8.29
N PRO A 77 -8.56 15.34 7.94
CA PRO A 77 -9.50 14.24 7.82
C PRO A 77 -9.12 13.29 6.68
N PHE A 78 -9.57 12.04 6.80
CA PHE A 78 -9.57 11.10 5.68
C PHE A 78 -10.83 10.25 5.64
N VAL A 79 -11.15 9.74 4.45
CA VAL A 79 -12.19 8.74 4.23
C VAL A 79 -11.51 7.46 3.74
N SER A 80 -11.75 6.35 4.43
CA SER A 80 -11.30 5.05 3.96
C SER A 80 -12.21 4.52 2.85
N VAL A 81 -11.62 4.04 1.76
CA VAL A 81 -12.29 3.44 0.62
C VAL A 81 -11.86 1.97 0.54
N SER A 82 -12.84 1.07 0.63
CA SER A 82 -12.59 -0.38 0.58
C SER A 82 -13.13 -0.96 -0.72
N THR A 83 -12.26 -1.09 -1.72
CA THR A 83 -12.62 -1.69 -3.02
C THR A 83 -12.32 -3.19 -3.07
N ALA A 84 -11.32 -3.65 -2.30
CA ALA A 84 -10.95 -5.05 -2.18
C ALA A 84 -11.79 -5.78 -1.12
N LEU A 85 -13.12 -5.85 -1.33
CA LEU A 85 -14.07 -6.42 -0.35
C LEU A 85 -13.71 -7.84 0.10
N MET A 86 -13.03 -8.62 -0.74
CA MET A 86 -12.55 -9.96 -0.40
C MET A 86 -11.58 -10.01 0.80
N LEU A 87 -10.94 -8.88 1.14
CA LEU A 87 -10.08 -8.77 2.33
C LEU A 87 -10.88 -8.79 3.63
N ASN A 88 -12.16 -8.38 3.58
CA ASN A 88 -13.06 -8.38 4.72
C ASN A 88 -13.65 -9.78 4.90
N ARG A 89 -13.07 -10.56 5.82
CA ARG A 89 -13.53 -11.92 6.10
C ARG A 89 -14.94 -11.91 6.66
N GLU A 90 -15.76 -12.82 6.16
CA GLU A 90 -17.11 -13.08 6.64
C GLU A 90 -17.27 -14.61 6.72
N ILE A 91 -17.91 -15.12 7.78
CA ILE A 91 -17.86 -16.55 8.11
C ILE A 91 -18.61 -17.42 7.09
N SER A 92 -19.61 -16.86 6.41
CA SER A 92 -20.38 -17.54 5.36
C SER A 92 -19.76 -17.41 3.96
N VAL A 93 -18.73 -16.58 3.79
CA VAL A 93 -18.01 -16.39 2.52
C VAL A 93 -16.65 -17.12 2.55
N PRO A 94 -16.35 -17.98 1.54
CA PRO A 94 -15.04 -18.63 1.46
C PRO A 94 -13.88 -17.63 1.44
N PRO A 95 -12.74 -17.94 2.08
CA PRO A 95 -11.59 -17.04 2.08
C PRO A 95 -11.01 -16.91 0.67
N PHE A 96 -10.58 -15.70 0.30
CA PHE A 96 -9.96 -15.43 -1.00
C PHE A 96 -8.56 -16.04 -1.15
N THR A 97 -7.97 -16.51 -0.04
CA THR A 97 -6.73 -17.28 -0.01
C THR A 97 -7.00 -18.62 0.68
N THR A 98 -6.71 -19.72 0.00
CA THR A 98 -6.99 -21.10 0.46
C THR A 98 -5.72 -21.94 0.61
N SER A 99 -4.54 -21.30 0.52
CA SER A 99 -3.22 -21.95 0.57
C SER A 99 -2.81 -22.38 1.98
#